data_AF-A0A9D4S7D2-F1
#
_entry.id   AF-A0A9D4S7D2-F1
#
_cell.length_a   1.000
_cell.length_b   1.000
_cell.length_c   1.000
_cell.angle_alpha   90.00
_cell.angle_beta   90.00
_cell.angle_gamma   90.00
#
_symmetry.space_group_name_H-M   'P 1'
#
loop_
_entity.id
_entity.type
_entity.pdbx_description
1 polymer ?
#
loop_
_entity_poly.entity_id
_entity_poly.type
_entity_poly.pdbx_seq_one_letter_code
_entity_poly.pdbx_strand_id
1 'polypeptide(L)'
;MCCGKIIHYTIHHVHKAKAKAGEIMMAGTQLKEEDEATYLGVTFDKRQIWKSHISHIEGTARRKLASMHNLLEQHGVLMSNIETIYQGTVRPTMYIAQQHGPVQPRRTSKAPHKYRTKHCES
;
A
#
# COMPACT_ATOMS: atom_id res chain seq x y z
N MET A 1 -1.26 -52.71 -10.84
CA MET A 1 -1.99 -51.62 -11.52
C MET A 1 -2.64 -50.75 -10.46
N CYS A 2 -1.96 -49.70 -9.98
CA CYS A 2 -2.47 -48.85 -8.92
C CYS A 2 -3.32 -47.72 -9.54
N CYS A 3 -4.64 -47.76 -9.28
CA CYS A 3 -5.58 -46.75 -9.74
C CYS A 3 -5.53 -45.54 -8.79
N GLY A 4 -4.85 -44.48 -9.19
CA GLY A 4 -4.73 -43.24 -8.42
C GLY A 4 -5.99 -42.40 -8.54
N LYS A 5 -6.71 -42.19 -7.42
CA LYS A 5 -7.83 -41.23 -7.34
C LYS A 5 -7.26 -39.81 -7.29
N ILE A 6 -7.49 -39.05 -8.35
CA ILE A 6 -7.23 -37.60 -8.39
C ILE A 6 -8.34 -36.92 -7.59
N ILE A 7 -7.98 -36.33 -6.45
CA ILE A 7 -8.92 -35.52 -5.66
C ILE A 7 -9.00 -34.14 -6.33
N HIS A 8 -10.10 -33.91 -7.05
CA HIS A 8 -10.49 -32.57 -7.49
C HIS A 8 -10.84 -31.74 -6.24
N TYR A 9 -10.09 -30.66 -5.97
CA TYR A 9 -10.50 -29.67 -4.98
C TYR A 9 -11.06 -28.45 -5.71
N THR A 10 -12.28 -28.05 -5.35
CA THR A 10 -12.93 -26.87 -5.91
C THR A 10 -12.66 -25.69 -4.99
N ILE A 11 -11.92 -24.69 -5.48
CA ILE A 11 -11.71 -23.42 -4.77
C ILE A 11 -13.02 -22.64 -4.86
N HIS A 12 -13.79 -22.60 -3.77
CA HIS A 12 -14.92 -21.70 -3.66
C HIS A 12 -14.41 -20.26 -3.50
N HIS A 13 -14.47 -19.48 -4.57
CA HIS A 13 -14.29 -18.04 -4.50
C HIS A 13 -15.43 -17.43 -3.64
N VAL A 14 -15.12 -17.08 -2.40
CA VAL A 14 -16.03 -16.32 -1.53
C VAL A 14 -16.08 -14.89 -2.04
N HIS A 15 -17.08 -14.59 -2.87
CA HIS A 15 -17.45 -13.22 -3.18
C HIS A 15 -18.05 -12.60 -1.91
N LYS A 16 -17.25 -11.85 -1.16
CA LYS A 16 -17.73 -11.11 0.01
C LYS A 16 -18.63 -9.97 -0.47
N ALA A 17 -19.93 -10.10 -0.26
CA ALA A 17 -20.88 -9.02 -0.50
C ALA A 17 -20.46 -7.79 0.32
N LYS A 18 -20.49 -6.60 -0.29
CA LYS A 18 -20.21 -5.34 0.41
C LYS A 18 -21.30 -5.14 1.48
N ALA A 19 -20.94 -5.29 2.75
CA ALA A 19 -21.84 -4.94 3.85
C ALA A 19 -22.19 -3.45 3.75
N LYS A 20 -23.46 -3.10 3.93
CA LYS A 20 -23.88 -1.69 4.07
C LYS A 20 -23.17 -1.12 5.29
N ALA A 21 -22.59 0.08 5.16
CA ALA A 21 -22.02 0.79 6.28
C ALA A 21 -23.10 0.94 7.36
N GLY A 22 -22.81 0.46 8.57
CA GLY A 22 -23.72 0.61 9.70
C GLY A 22 -23.90 2.09 10.03
N GLU A 23 -24.99 2.42 10.73
CA GLU A 23 -25.23 3.77 11.23
C GLU A 23 -24.16 4.13 12.29
N ILE A 24 -23.23 5.02 11.94
CA ILE A 24 -22.16 5.46 12.84
C ILE A 24 -22.63 6.73 13.55
N MET A 25 -22.77 6.65 14.87
CA MET A 25 -23.09 7.79 15.73
C MET A 25 -21.82 8.25 16.46
N MET A 26 -21.48 9.54 16.35
CA MET A 26 -20.44 10.18 17.17
C MET A 26 -21.08 11.27 18.03
N ALA A 27 -20.91 11.17 19.35
CA ALA A 27 -21.42 12.16 20.32
C ALA A 27 -22.92 12.51 20.14
N GLY A 28 -23.75 11.53 19.77
CA GLY A 28 -25.20 11.72 19.57
C GLY A 28 -25.58 12.34 18.21
N THR A 29 -24.61 12.58 17.33
CA THR A 29 -24.86 13.03 15.95
C THR A 29 -24.62 11.87 14.98
N GLN A 30 -25.57 11.63 14.08
CA GLN A 30 -25.45 10.66 13.01
C GLN A 30 -24.46 11.19 11.96
N LEU A 31 -23.40 10.44 11.69
CA LEU A 31 -22.45 10.78 10.62
C LEU A 31 -23.05 10.41 9.27
N LYS A 32 -23.15 11.40 8.39
CA LYS A 32 -23.53 11.17 7.00
C LYS A 32 -22.31 10.71 6.21
N GLU A 33 -22.50 9.71 5.36
CA GLU A 33 -21.50 9.33 4.38
C GLU A 33 -21.44 10.43 3.31
N GLU A 34 -20.29 11.10 3.21
CA GLU A 34 -20.05 12.19 2.26
C GLU A 34 -18.94 11.76 1.30
N ASP A 35 -19.19 11.91 0.00
CA ASP A 35 -18.28 11.45 -1.04
C ASP A 35 -16.96 12.24 -1.06
N GLU A 36 -17.01 13.50 -0.63
CA GLU A 36 -15.87 14.40 -0.53
C GLU A 36 -16.01 15.28 0.71
N ALA A 37 -15.19 15.00 1.74
CA ALA A 37 -15.21 15.75 2.99
C ALA A 37 -13.98 16.65 3.08
N THR A 38 -14.16 17.94 3.39
CA THR A 38 -13.03 18.85 3.63
C THR A 38 -12.82 19.01 5.13
N TYR A 39 -11.66 18.58 5.63
CA TYR A 39 -11.29 18.74 7.04
C TYR A 39 -9.92 19.41 7.14
N LEU A 40 -9.84 20.51 7.91
CA LEU A 40 -8.61 21.31 8.09
C LEU A 40 -7.93 21.74 6.77
N GLY A 41 -8.72 21.97 5.72
CA GLY A 41 -8.22 22.35 4.39
C GLY A 41 -7.73 21.18 3.53
N VAL A 42 -7.92 19.93 3.97
CA VAL A 42 -7.64 18.71 3.20
C VAL A 42 -8.97 18.11 2.72
N THR A 43 -9.10 17.91 1.42
CA THR A 43 -10.24 17.21 0.81
C THR A 43 -10.00 15.70 0.76
N PHE A 44 -10.88 14.94 1.40
CA PHE A 44 -10.89 13.48 1.41
C PHE A 44 -11.92 12.99 0.39
N ASP A 45 -11.46 12.55 -0.78
CA ASP A 45 -12.28 11.86 -1.79
C ASP A 45 -12.41 10.37 -1.41
N LYS A 46 -13.60 9.79 -1.54
CA LYS A 46 -13.87 8.34 -1.38
C LYS A 46 -12.93 7.42 -2.16
N ARG A 47 -12.29 7.92 -3.23
CA ARG A 47 -11.29 7.17 -4.02
C ARG A 47 -9.92 7.10 -3.37
N GLN A 48 -9.64 7.92 -2.35
CA GLN A 48 -8.38 7.90 -1.60
C GLN A 48 -8.34 6.72 -0.63
N ILE A 49 -8.27 5.50 -1.19
CA ILE A 49 -8.18 4.27 -0.42
C ILE A 49 -6.72 4.02 -0.04
N TRP A 50 -6.44 3.80 1.25
CA TRP A 50 -5.09 3.57 1.79
C TRP A 50 -4.45 2.25 1.31
N LYS A 51 -5.19 1.40 0.60
CA LYS A 51 -4.77 0.07 0.15
C LYS A 51 -3.51 0.10 -0.71
N SER A 52 -3.41 1.05 -1.66
CA SER A 52 -2.23 1.19 -2.51
C SER A 52 -1.00 1.61 -1.71
N HIS A 53 -1.18 2.51 -0.74
CA HIS A 53 -0.12 2.99 0.14
C HIS A 53 0.41 1.87 1.05
N ILE A 54 -0.49 1.14 1.71
CA ILE A 54 -0.12 -0.01 2.55
C ILE A 54 0.63 -1.05 1.72
N SER A 55 0.13 -1.38 0.51
CA SER A 55 0.79 -2.33 -0.40
C SER A 55 2.19 -1.86 -0.81
N HIS A 56 2.39 -0.57 -1.06
CA HIS A 56 3.69 -0.01 -1.41
C HIS A 56 4.70 -0.10 -0.24
N ILE A 57 4.26 0.23 0.97
CA ILE A 57 5.11 0.13 2.16
C ILE A 57 5.45 -1.33 2.44
N GLU A 58 4.47 -2.22 2.37
CA GLU A 58 4.68 -3.65 2.53
C GLU A 58 5.69 -4.19 1.50
N GLY A 59 5.56 -3.81 0.22
CA GLY A 59 6.53 -4.18 -0.82
C GLY A 59 7.94 -3.65 -0.54
N THR A 60 8.06 -2.46 0.06
CA THR A 60 9.35 -1.89 0.46
C THR A 60 9.95 -2.62 1.66
N ALA A 61 9.15 -2.96 2.66
CA ALA A 61 9.58 -3.76 3.80
C ALA A 61 10.06 -5.15 3.35
N ARG A 62 9.31 -5.83 2.48
CA ARG A 62 9.69 -7.14 1.92
C ARG A 62 11.03 -7.10 1.17
N ARG A 63 11.27 -6.06 0.37
CA ARG A 63 12.56 -5.88 -0.33
C ARG A 63 13.72 -5.74 0.65
N LYS A 64 13.56 -4.93 1.70
CA LYS A 64 14.57 -4.77 2.76
C LYS A 64 14.85 -6.09 3.47
N LEU A 65 13.80 -6.85 3.81
CA LEU A 65 13.94 -8.16 4.45
C LEU A 65 14.67 -9.17 3.55
N ALA A 66 14.36 -9.20 2.25
CA ALA A 66 15.07 -10.06 1.31
C ALA A 66 16.57 -9.70 1.22
N SER A 67 16.90 -8.41 1.20
CA SER A 67 18.31 -7.98 1.25
C SER A 67 18.99 -8.42 2.54
N MET A 68 18.32 -8.32 3.69
CA MET A 68 18.87 -8.75 4.98
C MET A 68 19.08 -10.27 5.06
N HIS A 69 18.17 -11.04 4.48
CA HIS A 69 18.32 -12.49 4.34
C HIS A 69 19.56 -12.84 3.50
N ASN A 70 19.75 -12.16 2.37
CA ASN A 70 20.93 -12.35 1.54
C ASN A 70 22.23 -11.99 2.28
N LEU A 71 22.24 -10.93 3.12
CA LEU A 71 23.40 -10.59 3.96
C LEU A 71 23.73 -11.69 4.96
N LEU A 72 22.71 -12.32 5.53
CA LEU A 72 22.88 -13.43 6.48
C LEU A 72 23.49 -14.65 5.77
N GLU A 73 22.92 -15.05 4.63
CA GLU A 73 23.32 -16.26 3.91
C GLU A 73 24.64 -16.11 3.15
N GLN A 74 24.82 -15.00 2.42
CA GLN A 74 25.95 -14.82 1.51
C GLN A 74 27.16 -14.18 2.18
N HIS A 75 26.96 -13.36 3.21
CA HIS A 75 28.04 -12.60 3.84
C HIS A 75 28.31 -13.03 5.28
N GLY A 76 27.56 -14.01 5.81
CA GLY A 76 27.80 -14.58 7.14
C GLY A 76 27.68 -13.55 8.27
N VAL A 77 26.83 -12.53 8.09
CA VAL A 77 26.64 -11.47 9.09
C VAL A 77 25.96 -12.05 10.34
N LEU A 78 26.44 -11.69 11.53
CA LEU A 78 25.83 -12.14 12.78
C LEU A 78 24.38 -11.65 12.91
N MET A 79 23.49 -12.52 13.39
CA MET A 79 22.07 -12.22 13.62
C MET A 79 21.81 -10.95 14.46
N SER A 80 22.65 -10.64 15.44
CA SER A 80 22.52 -9.41 16.25
C SER A 80 22.65 -8.13 15.43
N ASN A 81 23.52 -8.13 14.42
CA ASN A 81 23.69 -7.01 13.51
C ASN A 81 22.48 -6.87 12.59
N ILE A 82 21.93 -7.99 12.12
CA ILE A 82 20.71 -8.03 11.31
C ILE A 82 19.51 -7.52 12.13
N GLU A 83 19.38 -7.89 13.41
CA GLU A 83 18.33 -7.39 14.29
C GLU A 83 18.41 -5.86 14.46
N THR A 84 19.62 -5.33 14.66
CA THR A 84 19.85 -3.88 14.76
C THR A 84 19.43 -3.16 13.47
N ILE A 85 19.80 -3.71 12.30
CA ILE A 85 19.40 -3.17 10.99
C ILE A 85 17.87 -3.24 10.83
N TYR A 86 17.22 -4.30 11.29
CA TYR A 86 15.77 -4.46 11.21
C TYR A 86 15.06 -3.36 12.00
N GLN A 87 15.50 -3.14 13.24
CA GLN A 87 14.98 -2.11 14.12
C GLN A 87 15.16 -0.70 13.53
N GLY A 88 16.30 -0.44 12.88
CA GLY A 88 16.59 0.87 12.27
C GLY A 88 15.91 1.12 10.92
N THR A 89 15.55 0.09 10.16
CA THR A 89 15.13 0.26 8.77
C THR A 89 13.72 -0.22 8.45
N VAL A 90 13.36 -1.45 8.84
CA VAL A 90 12.08 -2.08 8.47
C VAL A 90 10.98 -1.63 9.43
N ARG A 91 11.27 -1.68 10.75
CA ARG A 91 10.34 -1.29 11.81
C ARG A 91 9.78 0.13 11.64
N PRO A 92 10.59 1.20 11.41
CA PRO A 92 10.06 2.54 11.21
C PRO A 92 9.24 2.66 9.92
N THR A 93 9.60 1.93 8.85
CA THR A 93 8.83 1.94 7.60
C THR A 93 7.41 1.40 7.85
N MET A 94 7.27 0.32 8.62
CA MET A 94 5.97 -0.26 8.97
C MET A 94 5.21 0.61 9.98
N TYR A 95 5.90 1.19 10.96
CA TYR A 95 5.29 2.04 11.98
C TYR A 95 4.64 3.29 11.39
N ILE A 96 5.30 3.96 10.45
CA ILE A 96 4.75 5.13 9.76
C ILE A 96 3.47 4.77 8.99
N ALA A 97 3.43 3.59 8.36
CA ALA A 97 2.23 3.10 7.67
C ALA A 97 1.02 2.95 8.60
N GLN A 98 1.27 2.55 9.85
CA GLN A 98 0.23 2.30 10.84
C GLN A 98 -0.31 3.60 11.44
N GLN A 99 0.52 4.62 11.64
CA GLN A 99 0.13 5.84 12.36
C GLN A 99 -0.25 7.04 11.48
N HIS A 100 0.47 7.27 10.38
CA HIS A 100 0.41 8.57 9.70
C HIS A 100 -0.40 8.59 8.40
N GLY A 101 -0.92 7.44 7.97
CA GLY A 101 -1.68 7.32 6.72
C GLY A 101 -0.85 7.72 5.48
N PRO A 102 -1.45 7.67 4.27
CA PRO A 102 -0.74 8.07 3.06
C PRO A 102 -0.39 9.56 3.09
N VAL A 103 0.90 9.87 3.20
CA VAL A 103 1.41 11.18 2.77
C VAL A 103 1.27 11.23 1.24
N GLN A 104 0.14 11.73 0.75
CA GLN A 104 -0.06 11.91 -0.68
C GLN A 104 0.98 12.92 -1.16
N PRO A 105 1.89 12.55 -2.09
CA PRO A 105 2.71 13.57 -2.73
C PRO A 105 1.77 14.51 -3.47
N ARG A 106 1.92 15.82 -3.21
CA ARG A 106 1.22 16.88 -3.92
C ARG A 106 1.39 16.62 -5.43
N ARG A 107 0.32 16.25 -6.13
CA ARG A 107 0.32 16.21 -7.60
C ARG A 107 0.56 17.64 -8.09
N THR A 108 1.82 18.03 -8.27
CA THR A 108 2.10 19.23 -9.05
C THR A 108 1.78 18.87 -10.48
N SER A 109 0.73 19.46 -11.03
CA SER A 109 0.42 19.41 -12.46
C SER A 109 1.50 20.16 -13.24
N LYS A 110 2.71 19.62 -13.33
CA LYS A 110 3.68 20.09 -14.32
C LYS A 110 3.45 19.26 -15.57
N ALA A 111 2.55 19.75 -16.42
CA ALA A 111 2.45 19.27 -17.79
C ALA A 111 3.84 19.45 -18.45
N PRO A 112 4.38 18.46 -19.17
CA PRO A 112 5.59 18.67 -19.95
C PRO A 112 5.27 19.70 -21.04
N HIS A 113 5.98 20.83 -21.01
CA HIS A 113 5.95 21.83 -22.08
C HIS A 113 6.53 21.18 -23.35
N LYS A 114 5.67 20.61 -24.20
CA LYS A 114 6.07 20.09 -25.51
C LYS A 114 6.54 21.26 -26.38
N TYR A 115 7.84 21.36 -26.64
CA TYR A 115 8.35 22.21 -27.70
C TYR A 115 7.88 21.62 -29.03
N ARG A 116 7.01 22.34 -29.75
CA ARG A 116 6.60 21.99 -31.11
C ARG A 116 7.69 22.51 -32.05
N THR A 117 8.60 21.66 -32.48
CA THR A 117 9.48 21.98 -33.61
C THR A 117 8.61 22.08 -34.86
N LYS A 118 8.59 23.25 -35.49
CA LYS A 118 8.03 23.41 -36.84
C LYS A 118 9.17 23.09 -37.81
N HIS A 119 9.06 22.00 -38.57
CA HIS A 119 9.86 21.86 -39.78
C HIS A 119 9.26 22.79 -40.83
N CYS A 120 10.05 23.75 -41.29
CA CYS A 120 9.81 24.47 -42.53
C CYS A 120 10.47 23.64 -43.63
N GLU A 121 9.67 23.08 -44.54
CA GLU A 121 10.16 22.65 -45.84
C GLU A 121 10.13 23.86 -46.79
N SER A 122 11.26 24.09 -47.47
CA SER A 122 11.43 25.07 -48.53
C SER A 122 10.93 24.54 -49.88
#